data_AF-A0A382EPH5-F1
#
_entry.id   AF-A0A382EPH5-F1
#
_cell.length_a   1.000
_cell.length_b   1.000
_cell.length_c   1.000
_cell.angle_alpha   90.00
_cell.angle_beta   90.00
_cell.angle_gamma   90.00
#
_symmetry.space_group_name_H-M   'P 1'
#
loop_
_entity.id
_entity.type
_entity.pdbx_description
1 polymer ?
#
loop_
_entity_poly.entity_id
_entity_poly.type
_entity_poly.pdbx_seq_one_letter_code
_entity_poly.pdbx_strand_id
1 'polypeptide(L)'
;MDFTGYLNYSGETDKAPPQLGVPATIHDARADRGVEGSPRDSTDLLLDGNGFLLVHAPSAVDDWADVHDVARVYYAEAQALAQALLPSFEVMPIESHTFRNEDIKEHYWVDGIQYGPCAEFVHNDYADFLAPDRKGVEKTFAEVMGMPADRRVIGINIWRSVTDTPLERFPLTVCDRTSIDPDDLVYELNPNAPKPFNAHYSRPNPGQRWNYYSHIAKDEAL
;
A
#
# COMPACT_ATOMS: atom_id res chain seq x y z
N MET A 1 6.09 14.85 13.62
CA MET A 1 5.42 16.17 13.73
C MET A 1 4.68 16.40 12.42
N ASP A 2 3.47 16.94 12.48
CA ASP A 2 2.70 17.28 11.28
C ASP A 2 3.45 18.30 10.42
N PHE A 3 3.31 18.18 9.11
CA PHE A 3 3.94 19.10 8.16
C PHE A 3 3.10 19.27 6.89
N THR A 4 3.34 20.36 6.17
CA THR A 4 2.81 20.51 4.81
C THR A 4 3.70 19.72 3.86
N GLY A 5 3.21 18.59 3.38
CA GLY A 5 3.83 17.81 2.33
C GLY A 5 3.28 18.17 0.94
N TYR A 6 3.84 17.53 -0.08
CA TYR A 6 3.49 17.75 -1.47
C TYR A 6 3.21 16.40 -2.12
N LEU A 7 1.97 16.17 -2.50
CA LEU A 7 1.51 14.92 -3.09
C LEU A 7 1.35 15.09 -4.60
N ASN A 8 1.67 14.03 -5.36
CA ASN A 8 1.43 14.00 -6.79
C ASN A 8 0.21 13.12 -7.07
N TYR A 9 -0.64 13.57 -7.97
CA TYR A 9 -1.84 12.86 -8.42
C TYR A 9 -1.75 12.63 -9.92
N SER A 10 -2.38 11.55 -10.41
CA SER A 10 -2.52 11.33 -11.86
C SER A 10 -3.37 12.44 -12.50
N GLY A 11 -3.35 12.50 -13.83
CA GLY A 11 -4.22 13.41 -14.56
C GLY A 11 -5.70 13.05 -14.36
N GLU A 12 -6.61 14.00 -14.56
CA GLU A 12 -8.06 13.72 -14.45
C GLU A 12 -8.60 12.70 -15.46
N THR A 13 -7.80 12.44 -16.51
CA THR A 13 -7.99 11.47 -17.58
C THR A 13 -6.61 11.01 -18.05
N ASP A 14 -6.52 9.87 -18.77
CA ASP A 14 -5.28 9.35 -19.37
C ASP A 14 -4.49 10.37 -20.23
N LYS A 15 -5.15 11.43 -20.71
CA LYS A 15 -4.55 12.47 -21.56
C LYS A 15 -4.24 13.77 -20.82
N ALA A 16 -4.74 13.92 -19.60
CA ALA A 16 -4.48 15.11 -18.80
C ALA A 16 -3.09 15.00 -18.15
N PRO A 17 -2.35 16.11 -18.04
CA PRO A 17 -1.07 16.08 -17.32
C PRO A 17 -1.30 15.76 -15.84
N PRO A 18 -0.31 15.14 -15.16
CA PRO A 18 -0.39 14.89 -13.73
C PRO A 18 -0.44 16.20 -12.94
N GLN A 19 -1.05 16.15 -11.76
CA GLN A 19 -1.06 17.25 -10.80
C GLN A 19 0.07 17.04 -9.80
N LEU A 20 1.20 17.69 -10.06
CA LEU A 20 2.40 17.55 -9.24
C LEU A 20 2.43 18.58 -8.12
N GLY A 21 2.97 18.19 -6.97
CA GLY A 21 3.26 19.11 -5.88
C GLY A 21 2.03 19.75 -5.25
N VAL A 22 0.92 19.01 -5.16
CA VAL A 22 -0.30 19.49 -4.50
C VAL A 22 -0.07 19.52 -3.00
N PRO A 23 -0.16 20.69 -2.34
CA PRO A 23 0.11 20.79 -0.92
C PRO A 23 -0.96 20.06 -0.11
N ALA A 24 -0.53 19.28 0.88
CA ALA A 24 -1.41 18.56 1.80
C ALA A 24 -0.84 18.63 3.22
N THR A 25 -1.71 18.69 4.22
CA THR A 25 -1.28 18.48 5.61
C THR A 25 -1.08 16.98 5.81
N ILE A 26 0.12 16.59 6.21
CA ILE A 26 0.49 15.20 6.51
C ILE A 26 0.68 15.08 8.02
N HIS A 27 -0.11 14.22 8.64
CA HIS A 27 -0.12 14.00 10.08
C HIS A 27 0.86 12.90 10.48
N ASP A 28 1.61 13.11 11.56
CA ASP A 28 2.49 12.08 12.12
C ASP A 28 1.68 11.12 13.01
N ALA A 29 1.21 10.03 12.40
CA ALA A 29 0.41 9.03 13.07
C ALA A 29 1.16 8.35 14.24
N ARG A 30 2.50 8.40 14.28
CA ARG A 30 3.25 7.87 15.44
C ARG A 30 2.91 8.63 16.71
N ALA A 31 2.72 9.95 16.64
CA ALA A 31 2.46 10.78 17.81
C ALA A 31 1.10 10.47 18.46
N ASP A 32 0.10 10.18 17.63
CA ASP A 32 -1.30 10.03 18.07
C ASP A 32 -1.70 8.56 18.27
N ARG A 33 -1.18 7.66 17.44
CA ARG A 33 -1.57 6.24 17.38
C ARG A 33 -0.49 5.31 17.94
N GLY A 34 0.75 5.77 18.03
CA GLY A 34 1.87 4.98 18.52
C GLY A 34 2.22 3.81 17.61
N VAL A 35 2.84 2.79 18.20
CA VAL A 35 3.20 1.53 17.55
C VAL A 35 2.57 0.41 18.37
N GLU A 36 1.82 -0.45 17.71
CA GLU A 36 1.25 -1.63 18.35
C GLU A 36 2.38 -2.57 18.75
N GLY A 37 2.55 -2.83 20.05
CA GLY A 37 3.68 -3.61 20.56
C GLY A 37 3.69 -5.08 20.13
N SER A 38 2.56 -5.61 19.69
CA SER A 38 2.42 -6.94 19.14
C SER A 38 1.19 -7.01 18.20
N PRO A 39 1.22 -7.84 17.14
CA PRO A 39 0.06 -7.99 16.28
C PRO A 39 -1.10 -8.64 17.03
N ARG A 40 -2.30 -8.11 16.80
CA ARG A 40 -3.57 -8.56 17.37
C ARG A 40 -4.69 -8.29 16.38
N ASP A 41 -5.84 -8.92 16.59
CA ASP A 41 -7.02 -8.70 15.75
C ASP A 41 -7.29 -7.20 15.60
N SER A 42 -7.15 -6.74 14.37
CA SER A 42 -7.28 -5.35 13.95
C SER A 42 -8.28 -5.22 12.79
N THR A 43 -9.18 -6.20 12.66
CA THR A 43 -10.16 -6.29 11.57
C THR A 43 -10.98 -5.01 11.44
N ASP A 44 -11.55 -4.51 12.54
CA ASP A 44 -12.37 -3.29 12.54
C ASP A 44 -11.55 -2.08 12.07
N LEU A 45 -10.30 -1.93 12.53
CA LEU A 45 -9.45 -0.80 12.19
C LEU A 45 -8.99 -0.82 10.72
N LEU A 46 -8.65 -2.01 10.21
CA LEU A 46 -8.16 -2.20 8.84
C LEU A 46 -9.28 -2.16 7.79
N LEU A 47 -10.47 -2.68 8.10
CA LEU A 47 -11.55 -2.81 7.11
C LEU A 47 -12.60 -1.70 7.23
N ASP A 48 -12.95 -1.31 8.45
CA ASP A 48 -14.04 -0.37 8.72
C ASP A 48 -13.54 0.98 9.27
N GLY A 49 -12.30 1.01 9.76
CA GLY A 49 -11.61 2.21 10.24
C GLY A 49 -10.75 2.88 9.16
N ASN A 50 -9.63 3.46 9.60
CA ASN A 50 -8.74 4.25 8.74
C ASN A 50 -7.91 3.41 7.76
N GLY A 51 -7.79 2.10 7.97
CA GLY A 51 -7.16 1.19 7.02
C GLY A 51 -5.66 0.96 7.16
N PHE A 52 -5.02 1.45 8.24
CA PHE A 52 -3.58 1.26 8.45
C PHE A 52 -3.19 1.35 9.94
N LEU A 53 -2.12 0.68 10.33
CA LEU A 53 -1.51 0.72 11.66
C LEU A 53 -0.01 0.42 11.56
N LEU A 54 0.80 0.91 12.50
CA LEU A 54 2.20 0.49 12.62
C LEU A 54 2.32 -0.54 13.75
N VAL A 55 2.97 -1.66 13.47
CA VAL A 55 3.15 -2.78 14.42
C VAL A 55 4.63 -3.06 14.61
N HIS A 56 5.03 -3.31 15.86
CA HIS A 56 6.33 -3.91 16.16
C HIS A 56 6.30 -5.38 15.73
N ALA A 57 7.01 -5.68 14.65
CA ALA A 57 7.06 -6.97 13.99
C ALA A 57 8.51 -7.22 13.56
N PRO A 58 9.43 -7.59 14.46
CA PRO A 58 10.81 -7.87 14.10
C PRO A 58 10.89 -9.02 13.10
N SER A 59 11.93 -9.01 12.26
CA SER A 59 12.15 -10.01 11.21
C SER A 59 13.51 -10.66 11.37
N ALA A 60 13.58 -11.96 11.08
CA ALA A 60 14.83 -12.72 11.07
C ALA A 60 15.56 -12.71 9.72
N VAL A 61 15.13 -11.89 8.76
CA VAL A 61 15.86 -11.70 7.48
C VAL A 61 17.20 -11.05 7.76
N ASP A 62 18.27 -11.72 7.30
CA ASP A 62 19.64 -11.25 7.49
C ASP A 62 20.00 -10.25 6.38
N ASP A 63 19.74 -10.60 5.12
CA ASP A 63 20.06 -9.77 3.94
C ASP A 63 18.81 -9.48 3.10
N TRP A 64 18.33 -8.23 3.20
CA TRP A 64 17.16 -7.77 2.44
C TRP A 64 17.43 -7.52 0.95
N ALA A 65 18.69 -7.56 0.52
CA ALA A 65 19.05 -7.53 -0.89
C ALA A 65 19.06 -8.94 -1.52
N ASP A 66 19.12 -10.00 -0.71
CA ASP A 66 18.99 -11.39 -1.16
C ASP A 66 17.51 -11.80 -1.20
N VAL A 67 16.96 -11.86 -2.40
CA VAL A 67 15.56 -12.24 -2.63
C VAL A 67 15.24 -13.65 -2.14
N HIS A 68 16.22 -14.56 -2.09
CA HIS A 68 16.01 -15.91 -1.58
C HIS A 68 15.91 -15.90 -0.05
N ASP A 69 16.66 -15.04 0.62
CA ASP A 69 16.57 -14.87 2.07
C ASP A 69 15.22 -14.26 2.47
N VAL A 70 14.82 -13.19 1.77
CA VAL A 70 13.51 -12.57 1.93
C VAL A 70 12.38 -13.58 1.69
N ALA A 71 12.42 -14.33 0.60
CA ALA A 71 11.39 -15.32 0.30
C ALA A 71 11.34 -16.46 1.34
N ARG A 72 12.51 -16.92 1.81
CA ARG A 72 12.62 -18.02 2.78
C ARG A 72 12.11 -17.64 4.17
N VAL A 73 12.32 -16.39 4.58
CA VAL A 73 12.03 -15.92 5.94
C VAL A 73 10.80 -15.01 5.97
N TYR A 74 10.86 -13.89 5.24
CA TYR A 74 9.90 -12.82 5.38
C TYR A 74 8.49 -13.19 4.92
N TYR A 75 8.35 -14.04 3.90
CA TYR A 75 7.02 -14.41 3.40
C TYR A 75 6.21 -15.14 4.48
N ALA A 76 6.85 -16.02 5.26
CA ALA A 76 6.20 -16.71 6.36
C ALA A 76 5.88 -15.74 7.52
N GLU A 77 6.78 -14.82 7.84
CA GLU A 77 6.58 -13.79 8.87
C GLU A 77 5.44 -12.82 8.50
N ALA A 78 5.41 -12.35 7.26
CA ALA A 78 4.38 -11.46 6.74
C ALA A 78 3.01 -12.16 6.66
N GLN A 79 2.97 -13.44 6.26
CA GLN A 79 1.74 -14.22 6.28
C GLN A 79 1.23 -14.42 7.72
N ALA A 80 2.11 -14.71 8.68
CA ALA A 80 1.74 -14.82 10.09
C ALA A 80 1.26 -13.48 10.68
N LEU A 81 1.89 -12.37 10.30
CA LEU A 81 1.48 -11.03 10.68
C LEU A 81 0.06 -10.73 10.16
N ALA A 82 -0.19 -10.91 8.85
CA ALA A 82 -1.51 -10.72 8.26
C ALA A 82 -2.57 -11.60 8.94
N GLN A 83 -2.23 -12.87 9.23
CA GLN A 83 -3.15 -13.80 9.90
C GLN A 83 -3.48 -13.36 11.34
N ALA A 84 -2.51 -12.80 12.07
CA ALA A 84 -2.72 -12.29 13.42
C ALA A 84 -3.56 -11.00 13.44
N LEU A 85 -3.40 -10.15 12.42
CA LEU A 85 -4.17 -8.91 12.27
C LEU A 85 -5.61 -9.19 11.80
N LEU A 86 -5.83 -10.26 11.04
CA LEU A 86 -7.10 -10.62 10.43
C LEU A 86 -7.43 -12.12 10.68
N PRO A 87 -7.69 -12.53 11.93
CA PRO A 87 -7.78 -13.94 12.33
C PRO A 87 -8.94 -14.72 11.69
N SER A 88 -9.98 -14.02 11.23
CA SER A 88 -11.11 -14.66 10.53
C SER A 88 -10.89 -14.86 9.03
N PHE A 89 -9.78 -14.35 8.48
CA PHE A 89 -9.47 -14.43 7.06
C PHE A 89 -8.57 -15.64 6.77
N GLU A 90 -8.76 -16.22 5.58
CA GLU A 90 -7.80 -17.13 4.98
C GLU A 90 -6.72 -16.30 4.28
N VAL A 91 -5.48 -16.35 4.80
CA VAL A 91 -4.36 -15.62 4.20
C VAL A 91 -3.65 -16.51 3.18
N MET A 92 -3.78 -16.14 1.90
CA MET A 92 -3.10 -16.82 0.80
C MET A 92 -1.58 -16.74 0.94
N PRO A 93 -0.82 -17.76 0.49
CA PRO A 93 0.64 -17.70 0.48
C PRO A 93 1.17 -16.49 -0.30
N ILE A 94 2.20 -15.85 0.25
CA ILE A 94 2.94 -14.78 -0.42
C ILE A 94 3.99 -15.43 -1.32
N GLU A 95 4.01 -15.06 -2.60
CA GLU A 95 4.90 -15.65 -3.61
C GLU A 95 5.88 -14.63 -4.22
N SER A 96 5.65 -13.33 -4.02
CA SER A 96 6.50 -12.26 -4.52
C SER A 96 6.47 -11.04 -3.60
N HIS A 97 7.39 -10.11 -3.84
CA HIS A 97 7.43 -8.81 -3.19
C HIS A 97 7.89 -7.73 -4.17
N THR A 98 7.77 -6.47 -3.73
CA THR A 98 8.31 -5.31 -4.45
C THR A 98 9.43 -4.69 -3.63
N PHE A 99 10.61 -4.53 -4.23
CA PHE A 99 11.74 -3.84 -3.64
C PHE A 99 11.82 -2.39 -4.16
N ARG A 100 11.79 -1.42 -3.25
CA ARG A 100 11.77 0.01 -3.58
C ARG A 100 13.09 0.65 -3.13
N ASN A 101 13.74 1.36 -4.04
CA ASN A 101 14.98 2.09 -3.75
C ASN A 101 14.99 3.42 -4.52
N GLU A 102 15.41 4.50 -3.87
CA GLU A 102 15.49 5.83 -4.48
C GLU A 102 16.49 5.92 -5.65
N ASP A 103 17.49 5.06 -5.71
CA ASP A 103 18.47 5.01 -6.81
C ASP A 103 17.88 4.38 -8.08
N ILE A 104 16.80 3.59 -7.94
CA ILE A 104 16.09 2.99 -9.06
C ILE A 104 15.13 4.04 -9.63
N LYS A 105 15.18 4.26 -10.95
CA LYS A 105 14.36 5.27 -11.64
C LYS A 105 13.21 4.69 -12.46
N GLU A 106 13.30 3.41 -12.81
CA GLU A 106 12.32 2.73 -13.65
C GLU A 106 11.96 1.38 -13.03
N HIS A 107 10.74 0.92 -13.29
CA HIS A 107 10.32 -0.42 -12.88
C HIS A 107 10.97 -1.50 -13.74
N TYR A 108 11.47 -2.55 -13.10
CA TYR A 108 11.95 -3.75 -13.78
C TYR A 108 11.70 -4.99 -12.94
N TRP A 109 11.82 -6.17 -13.56
CA TRP A 109 11.54 -7.46 -12.91
C TRP A 109 12.74 -8.38 -13.01
N VAL A 110 13.09 -9.02 -11.90
CA VAL A 110 14.12 -10.07 -11.82
C VAL A 110 13.52 -11.22 -11.04
N ASP A 111 13.47 -12.42 -11.64
CA ASP A 111 12.99 -13.65 -11.02
C ASP A 111 11.61 -13.51 -10.32
N GLY A 112 10.71 -12.73 -10.91
CA GLY A 112 9.36 -12.51 -10.37
C GLY A 112 9.27 -11.46 -9.26
N ILE A 113 10.38 -10.80 -8.92
CA ILE A 113 10.43 -9.67 -7.99
C ILE A 113 10.43 -8.36 -8.76
N GLN A 114 9.58 -7.43 -8.34
CA GLN A 114 9.54 -6.09 -8.92
C GLN A 114 10.51 -5.17 -8.19
N TYR A 115 11.37 -4.52 -8.96
CA TYR A 115 12.25 -3.46 -8.49
C TYR A 115 11.75 -2.13 -9.05
N GLY A 116 11.82 -1.06 -8.27
CA GLY A 116 11.34 0.24 -8.74
C GLY A 116 11.66 1.43 -7.83
N PRO A 117 11.38 2.64 -8.32
CA PRO A 117 11.44 3.85 -7.50
C PRO A 117 10.43 3.78 -6.36
N CYS A 118 10.59 4.65 -5.35
CA CYS A 118 9.57 4.91 -4.33
C CYS A 118 8.20 5.23 -4.98
N ALA A 119 7.10 5.07 -4.25
CA ALA A 119 5.78 5.43 -4.75
C ALA A 119 5.69 6.96 -4.96
N GLU A 120 5.55 7.40 -6.21
CA GLU A 120 5.59 8.83 -6.56
C GLU A 120 4.21 9.48 -6.64
N PHE A 121 3.16 8.69 -6.81
CA PHE A 121 1.78 9.15 -7.04
C PHE A 121 0.80 8.52 -6.06
N VAL A 122 -0.26 9.25 -5.73
CA VAL A 122 -1.39 8.75 -4.96
C VAL A 122 -2.16 7.71 -5.77
N HIS A 123 -2.26 6.49 -5.24
CA HIS A 123 -3.02 5.40 -5.84
C HIS A 123 -3.43 4.36 -4.78
N ASN A 124 -4.36 3.50 -5.17
CA ASN A 124 -4.61 2.19 -4.58
C ASN A 124 -4.24 1.13 -5.62
N ASP A 125 -3.49 0.10 -5.22
CA ASP A 125 -2.90 -0.90 -6.12
C ASP A 125 -3.93 -1.74 -6.88
N TYR A 126 -5.13 -1.87 -6.31
CA TYR A 126 -6.18 -2.76 -6.81
C TYR A 126 -7.50 -2.02 -7.03
N ALA A 127 -8.14 -2.34 -8.16
CA ALA A 127 -9.41 -1.77 -8.55
C ALA A 127 -10.29 -2.78 -9.29
N ASP A 128 -11.59 -2.70 -9.02
CA ASP A 128 -12.62 -3.38 -9.81
C ASP A 128 -12.76 -2.71 -11.18
N PHE A 129 -13.12 -3.49 -12.21
CA PHE A 129 -13.46 -2.96 -13.53
C PHE A 129 -14.85 -2.33 -13.45
N LEU A 130 -14.92 -1.02 -13.57
CA LEU A 130 -16.18 -0.27 -13.53
C LEU A 130 -16.82 -0.18 -14.91
N ALA A 131 -18.15 -0.17 -14.95
CA ALA A 131 -18.91 0.15 -16.16
C ALA A 131 -18.58 1.56 -16.66
N PRO A 132 -18.77 1.87 -17.97
CA PRO A 132 -18.43 3.19 -18.53
C PRO A 132 -19.10 4.38 -17.82
N ASP A 133 -20.26 4.17 -17.19
CA ASP A 133 -20.98 5.19 -16.43
C ASP A 133 -20.55 5.30 -14.95
N ARG A 134 -19.60 4.45 -14.52
CA ARG A 134 -19.08 4.29 -13.15
C ARG A 134 -20.14 3.94 -12.09
N LYS A 135 -21.30 3.42 -12.50
CA LYS A 135 -22.40 3.08 -11.56
C LYS A 135 -22.47 1.60 -11.20
N GLY A 136 -21.57 0.78 -11.73
CA GLY A 136 -21.53 -0.65 -11.45
C GLY A 136 -20.15 -1.24 -11.70
N VAL A 137 -19.94 -2.44 -11.15
CA VAL A 137 -18.76 -3.26 -11.38
C VAL A 137 -19.08 -4.24 -12.50
N GLU A 138 -18.31 -4.22 -13.59
CA GLU A 138 -18.38 -5.21 -14.67
C GLU A 138 -17.62 -6.48 -14.34
N LYS A 139 -16.44 -6.34 -13.70
CA LYS A 139 -15.64 -7.44 -13.19
C LYS A 139 -14.96 -7.02 -11.90
N THR A 140 -15.10 -7.82 -10.87
CA THR A 140 -14.37 -7.63 -9.63
C THR A 140 -12.89 -7.95 -9.83
N PHE A 141 -12.04 -7.34 -9.00
CA PHE A 141 -10.64 -7.71 -8.91
C PHE A 141 -10.48 -9.23 -8.68
N ALA A 142 -11.29 -9.82 -7.81
CA ALA A 142 -11.26 -11.24 -7.52
C ALA A 142 -11.48 -12.09 -8.78
N GLU A 143 -12.48 -11.78 -9.60
CA GLU A 143 -12.75 -12.49 -10.85
C GLU A 143 -11.58 -12.37 -11.84
N VAL A 144 -10.97 -11.19 -11.96
CA VAL A 144 -9.85 -10.95 -12.88
C VAL A 144 -8.60 -11.70 -12.43
N MET A 145 -8.40 -11.83 -11.11
CA MET A 145 -7.31 -12.60 -10.53
C MET A 145 -7.56 -14.11 -10.50
N GLY A 146 -8.77 -14.57 -10.84
CA GLY A 146 -9.16 -15.97 -10.66
C GLY A 146 -9.25 -16.39 -9.19
N MET A 147 -9.48 -15.41 -8.29
CA MET A 147 -9.73 -15.63 -6.87
C MET A 147 -11.20 -16.03 -6.63
N PRO A 148 -11.53 -16.59 -5.45
CA PRO A 148 -12.90 -16.98 -5.14
C PRO A 148 -13.88 -15.79 -5.21
N ALA A 149 -14.92 -15.94 -6.03
CA ALA A 149 -15.97 -14.92 -6.20
C ALA A 149 -17.14 -15.08 -5.20
N ASP A 150 -17.13 -16.15 -4.38
CA ASP A 150 -18.17 -16.47 -3.40
C ASP A 150 -17.94 -15.82 -2.02
N ARG A 151 -16.86 -15.07 -1.87
CA ARG A 151 -16.42 -14.45 -0.61
C ARG A 151 -15.76 -13.10 -0.85
N ARG A 152 -15.61 -12.33 0.22
CA ARG A 152 -14.85 -11.08 0.19
C ARG A 152 -13.37 -11.37 0.03
N VAL A 153 -12.74 -10.71 -0.94
CA VAL A 153 -11.29 -10.67 -1.11
C VAL A 153 -10.80 -9.29 -0.69
N ILE A 154 -9.66 -9.25 0.00
CA ILE A 154 -8.98 -8.02 0.39
C ILE A 154 -7.53 -8.09 -0.05
N GLY A 155 -6.98 -6.98 -0.53
CA GLY A 155 -5.54 -6.79 -0.66
C GLY A 155 -5.04 -6.11 0.61
N ILE A 156 -3.99 -6.67 1.22
CA ILE A 156 -3.29 -6.04 2.34
C ILE A 156 -1.84 -5.82 1.91
N ASN A 157 -1.37 -4.58 2.07
CA ASN A 157 0.02 -4.23 1.88
C ASN A 157 0.72 -4.29 3.24
N ILE A 158 1.91 -4.90 3.29
CA ILE A 158 2.80 -4.87 4.44
C ILE A 158 4.05 -4.14 4.01
N TRP A 159 4.25 -2.93 4.52
CA TRP A 159 5.38 -2.09 4.17
C TRP A 159 6.41 -2.07 5.29
N ARG A 160 7.69 -2.21 4.94
CA ARG A 160 8.79 -2.23 5.89
C ARG A 160 9.98 -1.45 5.39
N SER A 161 10.57 -0.64 6.27
CA SER A 161 11.92 -0.13 6.05
C SER A 161 12.94 -1.23 6.28
N VAL A 162 13.84 -1.46 5.33
CA VAL A 162 14.84 -2.53 5.42
C VAL A 162 16.25 -2.02 5.71
N THR A 163 16.39 -0.72 5.97
CA THR A 163 17.65 -0.06 6.33
C THR A 163 17.97 -0.20 7.81
N ASP A 164 19.25 -0.18 8.17
CA ASP A 164 19.67 -0.30 9.58
C ASP A 164 19.37 0.94 10.42
N THR A 165 19.18 2.08 9.79
CA THR A 165 18.73 3.32 10.43
C THR A 165 17.23 3.54 10.19
N PRO A 166 16.51 4.20 11.11
CA PRO A 166 15.11 4.57 10.90
C PRO A 166 14.91 5.33 9.59
N LEU A 167 13.75 5.11 8.95
CA LEU A 167 13.45 5.78 7.68
C LEU A 167 13.24 7.29 7.89
N GLU A 168 14.10 8.10 7.28
CA GLU A 168 14.00 9.57 7.28
C GLU A 168 13.67 10.15 5.90
N ARG A 169 13.95 9.42 4.82
CA ARG A 169 13.75 9.87 3.43
C ARG A 169 12.66 9.06 2.76
N PHE A 170 11.77 9.74 2.03
CA PHE A 170 10.62 9.14 1.35
C PHE A 170 9.76 8.22 2.25
N PRO A 171 9.31 8.67 3.44
CA PRO A 171 8.37 7.89 4.23
C PRO A 171 7.08 7.66 3.45
N LEU A 172 6.53 6.44 3.57
CA LEU A 172 5.26 6.12 2.94
C LEU A 172 4.16 6.98 3.58
N THR A 173 3.46 7.72 2.74
CA THR A 173 2.28 8.49 3.13
C THR A 173 1.04 7.69 2.75
N VAL A 174 0.10 7.54 3.69
CA VAL A 174 -1.14 6.78 3.53
C VAL A 174 -2.34 7.69 3.82
N CYS A 175 -3.44 7.48 3.09
CA CYS A 175 -4.69 8.21 3.32
C CYS A 175 -5.58 7.45 4.30
N ASP A 176 -6.22 8.17 5.22
CA ASP A 176 -7.30 7.61 6.03
C ASP A 176 -8.48 7.27 5.11
N ARG A 177 -8.78 5.97 5.00
CA ARG A 177 -9.87 5.45 4.15
C ARG A 177 -11.20 6.16 4.38
N THR A 178 -11.51 6.53 5.63
CA THR A 178 -12.79 7.15 6.00
C THR A 178 -12.92 8.61 5.54
N SER A 179 -11.83 9.17 5.01
CA SER A 179 -11.78 10.54 4.47
C SER A 179 -11.86 10.61 2.95
N ILE A 180 -11.80 9.47 2.27
CA ILE A 180 -11.84 9.39 0.81
C ILE A 180 -13.28 9.54 0.35
N ASP A 181 -13.54 10.55 -0.47
CA ASP A 181 -14.80 10.64 -1.22
C ASP A 181 -14.74 9.61 -2.36
N PRO A 182 -15.70 8.68 -2.47
CA PRO A 182 -15.73 7.74 -3.59
C PRO A 182 -15.71 8.41 -4.97
N ASP A 183 -16.22 9.65 -5.10
CA ASP A 183 -16.19 10.41 -6.36
C ASP A 183 -14.79 10.91 -6.74
N ASP A 184 -13.83 10.88 -5.80
CA ASP A 184 -12.42 11.18 -6.07
C ASP A 184 -11.73 10.02 -6.81
N LEU A 185 -12.26 8.80 -6.74
CA LEU A 185 -11.62 7.61 -7.29
C LEU A 185 -11.75 7.57 -8.82
N VAL A 186 -10.60 7.60 -9.48
CA VAL A 186 -10.47 7.48 -10.93
C VAL A 186 -9.92 6.10 -11.24
N TYR A 187 -10.72 5.32 -11.93
CA TYR A 187 -10.30 4.04 -12.47
C TYR A 187 -9.36 4.25 -13.65
N GLU A 188 -8.13 3.71 -13.57
CA GLU A 188 -7.18 3.66 -14.69
C GLU A 188 -6.45 2.31 -14.71
N LEU A 189 -5.97 1.92 -15.89
CA LEU A 189 -5.15 0.72 -16.04
C LEU A 189 -3.79 0.94 -15.35
N ASN A 190 -3.32 0.03 -14.51
CA ASN A 190 -1.97 0.07 -13.97
C ASN A 190 -0.97 -0.38 -15.06
N PRO A 191 -0.15 0.53 -15.62
CA PRO A 191 0.73 0.21 -16.74
C PRO A 191 1.94 -0.64 -16.32
N ASN A 192 2.26 -0.71 -15.02
CA ASN A 192 3.49 -1.33 -14.50
C ASN A 192 3.30 -2.78 -14.06
N ALA A 193 2.10 -3.32 -14.21
CA ALA A 193 1.74 -4.61 -13.66
C ALA A 193 1.73 -5.69 -14.76
N PRO A 194 2.17 -6.94 -14.48
CA PRO A 194 2.54 -7.95 -15.50
C PRO A 194 1.37 -8.56 -16.29
N LYS A 195 0.14 -8.17 -15.98
CA LYS A 195 -1.09 -8.33 -16.78
C LYS A 195 -1.84 -7.01 -16.66
N PRO A 196 -2.79 -6.64 -17.52
CA PRO A 196 -3.60 -5.46 -17.25
C PRO A 196 -4.36 -5.64 -15.93
N PHE A 197 -3.84 -5.07 -14.85
CA PHE A 197 -4.49 -4.89 -13.56
C PHE A 197 -4.83 -3.41 -13.45
N ASN A 198 -5.89 -3.04 -12.75
CA ASN A 198 -6.26 -1.63 -12.61
C ASN A 198 -5.84 -1.12 -11.24
N ALA A 199 -5.50 0.16 -11.19
CA ALA A 199 -5.32 0.91 -9.97
C ALA A 199 -6.45 1.94 -9.86
N HIS A 200 -6.87 2.26 -8.63
CA HIS A 200 -7.64 3.49 -8.43
C HIS A 200 -6.63 4.59 -8.16
N TYR A 201 -6.57 5.57 -9.05
CA TYR A 201 -5.96 6.84 -8.70
C TYR A 201 -6.99 7.69 -7.97
N SER A 202 -6.52 8.60 -7.14
CA SER A 202 -7.40 9.54 -6.46
C SER A 202 -7.25 10.92 -7.10
N ARG A 203 -8.32 11.69 -7.13
CA ARG A 203 -8.25 13.14 -7.35
C ARG A 203 -7.84 13.83 -6.05
N PRO A 204 -7.15 14.98 -6.13
CA PRO A 204 -6.85 15.77 -4.95
C PRO A 204 -8.13 16.32 -4.33
N ASN A 205 -8.32 16.07 -3.03
CA ASN A 205 -9.47 16.58 -2.29
C ASN A 205 -9.01 17.09 -0.91
N PRO A 206 -9.31 18.35 -0.54
CA PRO A 206 -8.97 18.89 0.79
C PRO A 206 -9.58 18.13 1.97
N GLY A 207 -10.60 17.31 1.74
CA GLY A 207 -11.20 16.42 2.75
C GLY A 207 -10.35 15.18 3.08
N GLN A 208 -9.40 14.81 2.22
CA GLN A 208 -8.51 13.67 2.43
C GLN A 208 -7.55 13.93 3.60
N ARG A 209 -7.48 12.98 4.53
CA ARG A 209 -6.60 13.05 5.70
C ARG A 209 -5.38 12.16 5.49
N TRP A 210 -4.25 12.80 5.25
CA TRP A 210 -2.98 12.14 4.96
C TRP A 210 -2.16 11.92 6.23
N ASN A 211 -1.55 10.74 6.32
CA ASN A 211 -0.78 10.30 7.48
C ASN A 211 0.54 9.68 7.03
N TYR A 212 1.54 9.76 7.89
CA TYR A 212 2.77 8.95 7.80
C TYR A 212 3.17 8.52 9.21
N TYR A 213 4.07 7.56 9.33
CA TYR A 213 4.75 7.29 10.59
C TYR A 213 6.20 7.79 10.49
N SER A 214 6.60 8.67 11.41
CA SER A 214 7.99 9.10 11.51
C SER A 214 8.90 7.96 11.97
N HIS A 215 10.16 7.95 11.49
CA HIS A 215 11.23 7.07 11.97
C HIS A 215 10.85 5.59 12.01
N ILE A 216 10.16 5.07 10.99
CA ILE A 216 9.86 3.63 10.92
C ILE A 216 11.18 2.86 10.97
N ALA A 217 11.33 2.01 11.99
CA ALA A 217 12.50 1.18 12.20
C ALA A 217 12.37 -0.16 11.45
N LYS A 218 13.51 -0.84 11.28
CA LYS A 218 13.56 -2.15 10.60
C LYS A 218 12.71 -3.23 11.28
N ASP A 219 12.44 -3.07 12.57
CA ASP A 219 11.60 -3.99 13.37
C ASP A 219 10.10 -3.62 13.36
N GLU A 220 9.70 -2.64 12.55
CA GLU A 220 8.31 -2.19 12.45
C GLU A 220 7.77 -2.47 11.04
N ALA A 221 6.48 -2.80 10.96
CA ALA A 221 5.75 -2.96 9.72
C ALA A 221 4.47 -2.12 9.73
N LEU A 222 4.21 -1.43 8.62
CA LEU A 222 3.01 -0.64 8.35
C LEU A 222 2.01 -1.45 7.52
#